data_AF-A0AAW7N694-F1
#
_entry.id   AF-A0AAW7N694-F1
#
_cell.length_a   1.000
_cell.length_b   1.000
_cell.length_c   1.000
_cell.angle_alpha   90.00
_cell.angle_beta   90.00
_cell.angle_gamma   90.00
#
_symmetry.space_group_name_H-M   'P 1'
#
loop_
_entity.id
_entity.type
_entity.pdbx_description
1 polymer ?
#
loop_
_entity_poly.entity_id
_entity_poly.type
_entity_poly.pdbx_seq_one_letter_code
_entity_poly.pdbx_strand_id
1 'polypeptide(L)'
;MRLTDEQFATIKNYCKIDQDYDDDLLHIIIDGASDEIAKAIVENGTADTFLVSEDKYDSRFFVAVMKQVAEEYTQRGLTSTNYRFELLTGLSSIINQLRSEYMHETIDDDGENNILLDQFGDRSKNSPTDSEQGTR
;
A
#
# COMPACT_ATOMS: atom_id res chain seq x y z
N MET A 1 1.18 -10.72 10.29
CA MET A 1 1.32 -11.55 9.07
C MET A 1 1.79 -12.95 9.44
N ARG A 2 1.14 -14.00 8.93
CA ARG A 2 1.55 -15.39 9.18
C ARG A 2 2.54 -15.85 8.12
N LEU A 3 3.77 -16.17 8.52
CA LEU A 3 4.84 -16.57 7.60
C LEU A 3 5.18 -18.05 7.75
N THR A 4 5.54 -18.68 6.64
CA THR A 4 6.30 -19.94 6.69
C THR A 4 7.76 -19.67 7.07
N ASP A 5 8.48 -20.70 7.53
CA ASP A 5 9.91 -20.59 7.86
C ASP A 5 10.73 -20.09 6.66
N GLU A 6 10.38 -20.52 5.44
CA GLU A 6 11.05 -20.08 4.20
C GLU A 6 10.80 -18.60 3.91
N GLN A 7 9.57 -18.12 4.12
CA GLN A 7 9.25 -16.70 3.95
C GLN A 7 9.96 -15.84 4.99
N PHE A 8 10.00 -16.29 6.25
CA PHE A 8 10.73 -15.58 7.30
C PHE A 8 12.24 -15.53 7.00
N ALA A 9 12.84 -16.66 6.61
CA ALA A 9 14.22 -16.72 6.15
C ALA A 9 14.48 -15.80 4.93
N THR A 10 13.53 -15.69 4.01
CA THR A 10 13.61 -14.77 2.87
C THR A 10 13.66 -13.31 3.32
N ILE A 11 12.85 -12.92 4.30
CA ILE A 11 12.88 -11.56 4.88
C ILE A 11 14.21 -11.30 5.58
N LYS A 12 14.71 -12.27 6.38
CA LYS A 12 16.04 -12.17 7.03
C LYS A 12 17.15 -11.96 6.01
N ASN A 13 17.16 -12.75 4.94
CA ASN A 13 18.11 -12.62 3.85
C ASN A 13 18.03 -11.25 3.16
N TYR A 14 16.81 -10.75 2.91
CA TYR A 14 16.61 -9.42 2.33
C TYR A 14 17.17 -8.30 3.23
N CYS A 15 16.95 -8.43 4.55
CA CYS A 15 17.44 -7.49 5.56
C CYS A 15 18.93 -7.69 5.91
N LYS A 16 19.58 -8.72 5.34
CA LYS A 16 20.97 -9.11 5.63
C LYS A 16 21.19 -9.42 7.12
N ILE A 17 20.25 -10.15 7.71
CA ILE A 17 20.25 -10.57 9.11
C ILE A 17 20.68 -12.04 9.14
N ASP A 18 21.86 -12.31 9.68
CA ASP A 18 22.41 -13.67 9.80
C ASP A 18 22.24 -14.24 11.22
N GLN A 19 21.92 -13.39 12.20
CA GLN A 19 21.70 -13.76 13.59
C GLN A 19 20.24 -14.14 13.89
N ASP A 20 20.03 -14.90 14.96
CA ASP A 20 18.69 -15.33 15.39
C ASP A 20 18.20 -14.65 16.69
N TYR A 21 19.08 -13.94 17.41
CA TYR A 21 18.71 -13.33 18.69
C TYR A 21 17.69 -12.18 18.56
N ASP A 22 17.53 -11.63 17.35
CA ASP A 22 16.61 -10.54 17.03
C ASP A 22 15.31 -11.05 16.37
N ASP A 23 15.10 -12.36 16.27
CA ASP A 23 13.96 -12.92 15.51
C ASP A 23 12.61 -12.47 16.08
N ASP A 24 12.46 -12.45 17.40
CA ASP A 24 11.25 -11.94 18.07
C ASP A 24 10.98 -10.46 17.73
N LEU A 25 12.04 -9.64 17.70
CA LEU A 25 11.94 -8.24 17.31
C LEU A 25 11.56 -8.10 15.83
N LEU A 26 12.16 -8.92 14.97
CA LEU A 26 11.88 -8.91 13.54
C LEU A 26 10.43 -9.29 13.26
N HIS A 27 9.86 -10.25 13.98
CA HIS A 27 8.44 -10.58 13.89
C HIS A 27 7.54 -9.38 14.21
N ILE A 28 7.85 -8.61 15.25
CA ILE A 28 7.09 -7.40 15.63
C ILE A 28 7.12 -6.36 14.49
N ILE A 29 8.30 -6.14 13.89
CA ILE A 29 8.48 -5.20 12.79
C ILE A 29 7.71 -5.68 11.55
N ILE A 30 7.78 -6.98 11.22
CA ILE A 30 7.03 -7.58 10.12
C ILE A 30 5.52 -7.37 10.31
N ASP A 31 5.01 -7.64 11.50
CA ASP A 31 3.59 -7.47 11.80
C ASP A 31 3.16 -6.01 11.62
N GLY A 32 3.90 -5.06 12.19
CA GLY A 32 3.63 -3.63 12.05
C GLY A 32 3.67 -3.16 10.59
N ALA A 33 4.74 -3.44 9.87
CA ALA A 33 4.90 -3.06 8.47
C ALA A 33 3.82 -3.67 7.57
N SER A 34 3.47 -4.94 7.79
CA SER A 34 2.41 -5.60 7.01
C SER A 34 1.04 -4.97 7.22
N ASP A 35 0.73 -4.58 8.46
CA ASP A 35 -0.51 -3.91 8.82
C ASP A 35 -0.61 -2.50 8.24
N GLU A 36 0.48 -1.73 8.29
CA GLU A 36 0.53 -0.38 7.74
C GLU A 36 0.36 -0.39 6.21
N ILE A 37 1.06 -1.31 5.52
CA ILE A 37 0.95 -1.47 4.07
C ILE A 37 -0.46 -1.95 3.70
N ALA A 38 -1.01 -2.93 4.42
CA ALA A 38 -2.34 -3.46 4.13
C ALA A 38 -3.42 -2.36 4.22
N LYS A 39 -3.39 -1.55 5.28
CA LYS A 39 -4.31 -0.43 5.50
C LYS A 39 -4.09 0.71 4.50
N ALA A 40 -2.86 0.88 4.01
CA ALA A 40 -2.61 1.81 2.91
C ALA A 40 -3.24 1.32 1.61
N ILE A 41 -3.32 0.01 1.36
CA ILE A 41 -3.88 -0.52 0.11
C ILE A 41 -5.42 -0.58 0.18
N VAL A 42 -5.99 -1.19 1.21
CA VAL A 42 -7.44 -1.37 1.38
C VAL A 42 -7.87 -0.86 2.75
N GLU A 43 -9.01 -0.16 2.82
CA GLU A 43 -9.57 0.27 4.10
C GLU A 43 -9.86 -0.94 5.00
N ASN A 44 -9.37 -0.92 6.24
CA ASN A 44 -9.41 -2.05 7.18
C ASN A 44 -8.69 -3.33 6.68
N GLY A 45 -7.84 -3.22 5.65
CA GLY A 45 -7.03 -4.32 5.15
C GLY A 45 -6.11 -4.89 6.24
N THR A 46 -5.92 -6.21 6.19
CA THR A 46 -4.94 -6.92 7.01
C THR A 46 -3.97 -7.64 6.08
N ALA A 47 -2.85 -8.17 6.60
CA ALA A 47 -1.95 -8.98 5.79
C ALA A 47 -2.67 -10.15 5.09
N ASP A 48 -3.65 -10.77 5.77
CA ASP A 48 -4.41 -11.91 5.25
C ASP A 48 -5.28 -11.55 4.03
N THR A 49 -5.63 -10.27 3.85
CA THR A 49 -6.32 -9.76 2.65
C THR A 49 -5.53 -10.02 1.36
N PHE A 50 -4.20 -10.17 1.47
CA PHE A 50 -3.29 -10.36 0.34
C PHE A 50 -2.82 -11.81 0.21
N LEU A 51 -3.46 -12.77 0.88
CA LEU A 51 -3.21 -14.20 0.64
C LEU A 51 -3.78 -14.61 -0.72
N VAL A 52 -2.95 -15.25 -1.54
CA VAL A 52 -3.33 -15.85 -2.84
C VAL A 52 -3.48 -17.38 -2.74
N SER A 53 -2.93 -17.99 -1.69
CA SER A 53 -3.19 -19.38 -1.26
C SER A 53 -3.01 -19.48 0.26
N GLU A 54 -3.20 -20.67 0.83
CA GLU A 54 -3.12 -20.92 2.28
C GLU A 54 -1.85 -20.37 2.95
N ASP A 55 -0.73 -20.37 2.22
CA ASP A 55 0.61 -20.06 2.72
C ASP A 55 1.36 -19.04 1.83
N LYS A 56 0.67 -18.38 0.89
CA LYS A 56 1.32 -17.50 -0.09
C LYS A 56 0.62 -16.15 -0.18
N TYR A 57 1.40 -15.09 -0.12
CA TYR A 57 0.93 -13.71 -0.34
C TYR A 57 1.13 -13.27 -1.79
N ASP A 58 0.38 -12.26 -2.22
CA ASP A 58 0.67 -11.51 -3.44
C ASP A 58 2.12 -11.03 -3.42
N SER A 59 2.87 -11.32 -4.48
CA SER A 59 4.30 -11.05 -4.54
C SER A 59 4.63 -9.56 -4.37
N ARG A 60 3.77 -8.66 -4.83
CA ARG A 60 3.96 -7.21 -4.73
C ARG A 60 3.76 -6.76 -3.29
N PHE A 61 2.73 -7.27 -2.62
CA PHE A 61 2.52 -7.05 -1.19
C PHE A 61 3.72 -7.57 -0.38
N PHE A 62 4.15 -8.81 -0.63
CA PHE A 62 5.30 -9.40 0.05
C PHE A 62 6.60 -8.58 -0.13
N VAL A 63 6.86 -8.10 -1.35
CA VAL A 63 8.00 -7.23 -1.65
C VAL A 63 7.90 -5.88 -0.95
N ALA A 64 6.69 -5.30 -0.86
CA ALA A 64 6.49 -4.05 -0.11
C ALA A 64 6.80 -4.24 1.38
N VAL A 65 6.33 -5.34 1.98
CA VAL A 65 6.64 -5.70 3.38
C VAL A 65 8.14 -5.85 3.57
N MET A 66 8.84 -6.63 2.72
CA MET A 66 10.30 -6.79 2.82
C MET A 66 11.05 -5.46 2.79
N LYS A 67 10.67 -4.55 1.88
CA LYS A 67 11.26 -3.22 1.76
C LYS A 67 11.08 -2.39 3.03
N GLN A 68 9.85 -2.35 3.55
CA GLN A 68 9.52 -1.57 4.74
C GLN A 68 10.22 -2.14 6.00
N VAL A 69 10.20 -3.46 6.16
CA VAL A 69 10.87 -4.15 7.28
C VAL A 69 12.37 -3.86 7.27
N ALA A 70 13.03 -3.90 6.10
CA ALA A 70 14.45 -3.61 6.01
C ALA A 70 14.79 -2.17 6.46
N GLU A 71 13.94 -1.20 6.11
CA GLU A 71 14.12 0.20 6.51
C GLU A 71 13.94 0.37 8.02
N GLU A 72 12.82 -0.11 8.57
CA GLU A 72 12.52 0.01 9.99
C GLU A 72 13.54 -0.73 10.86
N TYR A 73 13.96 -1.92 10.42
CA TYR A 73 15.02 -2.67 11.10
C TYR A 73 16.36 -1.94 11.05
N THR A 74 16.72 -1.31 9.92
CA THR A 74 17.96 -0.52 9.80
C THR A 74 17.94 0.71 10.68
N GLN A 75 16.78 1.34 10.84
CA GLN A 75 16.61 2.57 11.59
C GLN A 75 16.28 2.37 13.07
N ARG A 76 16.16 1.11 13.51
CA ARG A 76 15.91 0.76 14.91
C ARG A 76 16.97 1.39 15.81
N GLY A 77 16.52 2.20 16.77
CA GLY A 77 17.40 2.91 17.71
C GLY A 77 18.06 4.19 17.16
N LEU A 78 17.86 4.55 15.89
CA LEU A 78 18.29 5.85 15.32
C LEU A 78 17.21 6.92 15.44
N THR A 79 15.93 6.54 15.43
CA THR A 79 14.83 7.46 15.67
C THR A 79 14.41 7.49 17.12
N SER A 80 14.35 8.72 17.63
CA SER A 80 13.85 9.09 18.95
C SER A 80 12.39 8.64 19.14
N THR A 81 12.01 8.47 20.40
CA THR A 81 10.82 7.84 21.01
C THR A 81 9.43 8.18 20.43
N ASN A 82 9.31 9.00 19.39
CA ASN A 82 8.03 9.43 18.81
C ASN A 82 7.98 9.49 17.27
N TYR A 83 9.04 9.15 16.53
CA TYR A 83 9.00 9.16 15.07
C TYR A 83 8.66 7.76 14.54
N ARG A 84 7.44 7.58 14.03
CA ARG A 84 7.08 6.44 13.18
C ARG A 84 7.55 6.76 11.77
N PHE A 85 8.24 5.85 11.12
CA PHE A 85 8.61 6.06 9.73
C PHE A 85 7.34 6.04 8.88
N GLU A 86 7.19 7.07 8.05
CA GLU A 86 6.20 7.01 6.97
C GLU A 86 6.56 5.83 6.06
N LEU A 87 5.54 5.23 5.44
CA LEU A 87 5.76 4.22 4.41
C LEU A 87 6.78 4.74 3.40
N LEU A 88 7.77 3.90 3.08
CA LEU A 88 8.80 4.22 2.10
C LEU A 88 8.17 4.81 0.83
N THR A 89 8.65 5.97 0.36
CA THR A 89 8.13 6.63 -0.85
C THR A 89 8.17 5.69 -2.07
N GLY A 90 9.14 4.78 -2.12
CA GLY A 90 9.26 3.76 -3.17
C GLY A 90 8.11 2.73 -3.20
N LEU A 91 7.25 2.69 -2.19
CA LEU A 91 6.11 1.77 -2.11
C LEU A 91 4.86 2.32 -2.79
N SER A 92 4.78 3.63 -3.06
CA SER A 92 3.55 4.26 -3.59
C SER A 92 3.08 3.62 -4.90
N SER A 93 3.99 3.21 -5.78
CA SER A 93 3.62 2.51 -7.02
C SER A 93 2.98 1.15 -6.75
N ILE A 94 3.53 0.37 -5.81
CA ILE A 94 2.99 -0.95 -5.46
C ILE A 94 1.62 -0.79 -4.79
N ILE A 95 1.54 0.14 -3.83
CA ILE A 95 0.30 0.43 -3.09
C ILE A 95 -0.80 0.84 -4.06
N ASN A 96 -0.53 1.75 -5.00
CA ASN A 96 -1.53 2.22 -5.95
C ASN A 96 -1.95 1.13 -6.95
N GLN A 97 -1.02 0.28 -7.39
CA GLN A 97 -1.36 -0.87 -8.25
C GLN A 97 -2.33 -1.81 -7.54
N LEU A 98 -1.96 -2.27 -6.33
CA LEU A 98 -2.83 -3.15 -5.56
C LEU A 98 -4.17 -2.47 -5.24
N ARG A 99 -4.15 -1.21 -4.79
CA ARG A 99 -5.37 -0.46 -4.46
C ARG A 99 -6.33 -0.38 -5.65
N SER A 100 -5.81 -0.19 -6.87
CA SER A 100 -6.65 -0.12 -8.07
C SER A 100 -7.40 -1.43 -8.37
N GLU A 101 -6.82 -2.58 -8.03
CA GLU A 101 -7.43 -3.89 -8.24
C GLU A 101 -8.58 -4.09 -7.24
N TYR A 102 -8.36 -3.79 -5.95
CA TYR A 102 -9.38 -3.94 -4.90
C TYR A 102 -10.50 -2.88 -4.96
N MET A 103 -10.23 -1.69 -5.48
CA MET A 103 -11.28 -0.68 -5.71
C MET A 103 -12.19 -1.07 -6.89
N HIS A 104 -11.66 -1.80 -7.88
CA HIS A 104 -12.46 -2.24 -9.03
C HIS A 104 -13.42 -3.38 -8.65
N GLU A 105 -12.98 -4.31 -7.79
CA GLU A 105 -13.83 -5.39 -7.29
C GLU A 105 -15.07 -4.90 -6.53
N THR A 106 -15.01 -3.72 -5.89
CA THR A 106 -16.17 -3.12 -5.19
C THR A 106 -17.19 -2.44 -6.10
N ILE A 107 -16.91 -2.29 -7.40
CA ILE A 107 -17.80 -1.60 -8.35
C ILE A 107 -18.54 -2.62 -9.24
N ASP A 108 -18.04 -3.86 -9.33
CA ASP A 108 -18.55 -4.85 -10.29
C ASP A 108 -19.61 -5.80 -9.70
N ASP A 109 -19.83 -5.82 -8.37
CA ASP A 109 -20.75 -6.77 -7.70
C ASP A 109 -22.20 -6.24 -7.56
N ASP A 110 -22.40 -4.96 -7.85
CA ASP A 110 -23.69 -4.31 -8.04
C ASP A 110 -23.64 -3.68 -9.43
N GLY A 111 -24.36 -4.28 -10.38
CA GLY A 111 -24.40 -3.88 -11.79
C GLY A 111 -24.95 -2.47 -12.09
N GLU A 112 -24.66 -1.48 -11.26
CA GLU A 112 -24.85 -0.06 -11.50
C GLU A 112 -23.49 0.64 -11.52
N ASN A 113 -23.11 1.09 -12.72
CA ASN A 113 -22.01 2.01 -12.95
C ASN A 113 -22.21 3.30 -12.14
N ASN A 114 -21.75 3.34 -10.90
CA ASN A 114 -21.55 4.59 -10.19
C ASN A 114 -20.17 5.14 -10.58
N ILE A 115 -20.18 5.85 -11.69
CA ILE A 115 -19.10 6.71 -12.14
C ILE A 115 -18.84 7.72 -11.00
N LEU A 116 -17.84 7.45 -10.16
CA LEU A 116 -17.25 8.44 -9.26
C LEU A 116 -16.41 9.43 -10.10
N LEU A 117 -17.11 10.20 -10.94
CA LEU A 117 -16.58 11.43 -11.52
C LEU A 117 -16.97 12.56 -10.57
N ASP A 118 -16.22 12.77 -9.49
CA ASP A 118 -16.35 14.03 -8.75
C ASP A 118 -15.08 14.50 -8.02
N GLN A 119 -13.90 14.24 -8.59
CA GLN A 119 -12.65 14.89 -8.12
C GLN A 119 -11.83 15.60 -9.20
N PHE A 120 -12.36 15.75 -10.40
CA PHE A 120 -11.83 16.71 -11.36
C PHE A 120 -12.99 17.53 -11.93
N GLY A 121 -13.26 18.66 -11.28
CA GLY A 121 -14.30 19.59 -11.68
C GLY A 121 -14.22 19.91 -13.18
N ASP A 122 -15.39 19.83 -13.82
CA ASP A 122 -15.66 20.20 -15.20
C ASP A 122 -15.01 21.56 -15.54
N ARG A 123 -13.82 21.52 -16.15
CA ARG A 123 -13.21 22.65 -16.84
C ARG A 123 -13.41 22.53 -18.36
N SER A 124 -14.58 22.09 -18.80
CA SER A 124 -14.93 22.02 -20.22
C SER A 124 -16.19 22.84 -20.57
N LYS A 125 -16.48 23.89 -19.81
CA LYS A 125 -17.46 24.93 -20.19
C LYS A 125 -16.90 26.33 -20.00
N ASN A 126 -15.90 26.67 -20.81
CA ASN A 126 -15.64 28.06 -21.19
C ASN A 126 -15.26 28.09 -22.67
N SER A 127 -16.28 27.96 -23.53
CA SER A 127 -16.21 28.49 -24.88
C SER A 127 -16.88 29.87 -24.85
N PRO A 128 -16.19 30.95 -25.27
CA PRO A 128 -16.79 32.27 -25.32
C PRO A 128 -17.89 32.25 -26.38
N THR A 129 -19.10 32.64 -25.98
CA THR A 129 -20.17 32.95 -26.91
C THR A 129 -19.79 34.25 -27.61
N ASP A 130 -19.45 34.15 -28.90
CA ASP A 130 -19.30 35.31 -29.75
C ASP A 130 -20.64 36.06 -29.82
N SER A 131 -20.51 37.36 -29.58
CA SER A 131 -21.57 38.35 -29.49
C SER A 131 -22.20 38.63 -30.85
N GLU A 132 -23.51 38.47 -30.93
CA GLU A 132 -24.34 39.23 -31.88
C GLU A 132 -25.51 39.87 -31.12
N GLN A 133 -25.43 41.18 -30.87
CA GLN A 133 -26.32 42.20 -31.48
C GLN A 133 -26.32 43.52 -30.71
N GLY A 134 -26.00 44.59 -31.45
CA GLY A 134 -26.64 45.90 -31.35
C GLY A 134 -26.05 46.90 -30.37
N THR A 135 -25.54 48.04 -30.86
CA THR A 135 -26.28 49.31 -30.88
C THR A 135 -25.44 50.42 -31.54
N ARG A 136 -25.95 50.96 -32.65
CA ARG A 136 -25.88 52.33 -33.21
C ARG A 136 -25.54 52.38 -34.69
#